data_AF-A0AAV6BX75-F1
#
_entry.id   AF-A0AAV6BX75-F1
#
_cell.length_a   1.000
_cell.length_b   1.000
_cell.length_c   1.000
_cell.angle_alpha   90.00
_cell.angle_beta   90.00
_cell.angle_gamma   90.00
#
_symmetry.space_group_name_H-M   'P 1'
#
loop_
_entity.id
_entity.type
_entity.pdbx_description
1 polymer ?
#
loop_
_entity_poly.entity_id
_entity_poly.type
_entity_poly.pdbx_seq_one_letter_code
_entity_poly.pdbx_strand_id
1 'polypeptide(L)'
;MARTNAGTFLDRILEARRASVEHRKKVLPETALRYGAKHGTPVRDFPAALRREGLNVIAELKPASPSRGVLRPNFDAVALARALESAGAAALSVLTEEEFFGGSLKNLRDARKNGGLPVLRKDFVFDPWQVWETRANDADSFLLIVAALSDARLRELLALGRELAMEALVE
;
A
#
# COMPACT_ATOMS: atom_id res chain seq x y z
N MET A 1 -9.33 -23.83 26.71
CA MET A 1 -9.11 -24.89 25.70
C MET A 1 -8.43 -24.26 24.49
N ALA A 2 -7.19 -24.66 24.24
CA ALA A 2 -6.36 -24.13 23.17
C ALA A 2 -6.97 -24.51 21.81
N ARG A 3 -7.31 -23.50 20.99
CA ARG A 3 -7.65 -23.75 19.59
C ARG A 3 -6.36 -24.08 18.86
N THR A 4 -6.38 -25.24 18.23
CA THR A 4 -5.31 -25.81 17.44
C THR A 4 -4.91 -24.90 16.29
N ASN A 5 -3.60 -24.86 16.09
CA ASN A 5 -2.81 -23.94 15.30
C ASN A 5 -2.94 -24.21 13.79
N ALA A 6 -4.02 -23.75 13.17
CA ALA A 6 -4.10 -23.51 11.72
C ALA A 6 -4.58 -22.07 11.53
N GLY A 7 -3.63 -21.13 11.48
CA GLY A 7 -3.91 -19.70 11.34
C GLY A 7 -4.79 -19.41 10.13
N THR A 8 -5.58 -18.33 10.23
CA THR A 8 -6.38 -17.82 9.11
C THR A 8 -5.49 -17.52 7.91
N PHE A 9 -6.10 -17.34 6.74
CA PHE A 9 -5.33 -16.94 5.56
C PHE A 9 -4.61 -15.59 5.77
N LEU A 10 -5.21 -14.68 6.53
CA LEU A 10 -4.57 -13.43 6.95
C LEU A 10 -3.33 -13.70 7.82
N ASP A 11 -3.41 -14.61 8.80
CA ASP A 11 -2.28 -14.95 9.67
C ASP A 11 -1.08 -15.46 8.86
N ARG A 12 -1.34 -16.27 7.83
CA ARG A 12 -0.30 -16.78 6.92
C ARG A 12 0.39 -15.66 6.15
N ILE A 13 -0.38 -14.70 5.63
CA ILE A 13 0.19 -13.55 4.93
C ILE A 13 1.01 -12.69 5.88
N LEU A 14 0.49 -12.40 7.07
CA LEU A 14 1.18 -11.56 8.05
C LEU A 14 2.51 -12.19 8.49
N GLU A 15 2.54 -13.51 8.69
CA GLU A 15 3.76 -14.21 9.08
C GLU A 15 4.84 -14.14 8.00
N ALA A 16 4.48 -14.47 6.76
CA ALA A 16 5.38 -14.33 5.62
C ALA A 16 5.85 -12.88 5.43
N ARG A 17 4.93 -11.92 5.59
CA ARG A 17 5.24 -10.50 5.44
C ARG A 17 6.18 -9.99 6.53
N ARG A 18 6.05 -10.44 7.79
CA ARG A 18 6.99 -10.12 8.87
C ARG A 18 8.40 -10.57 8.53
N ALA A 19 8.57 -11.81 8.08
CA ALA A 19 9.88 -12.32 7.67
C ALA A 19 10.49 -11.48 6.52
N SER A 20 9.68 -11.13 5.52
CA SER A 20 10.09 -10.27 4.41
C SER A 20 10.49 -8.86 4.88
N VAL A 21 9.68 -8.21 5.73
CA VAL A 21 9.98 -6.87 6.28
C VAL A 21 11.26 -6.88 7.10
N GLU A 22 11.46 -7.86 7.97
CA GLU A 22 12.68 -7.98 8.77
C GLU A 22 13.93 -8.22 7.91
N HIS A 23 13.81 -8.97 6.82
CA HIS A 23 14.91 -9.09 5.86
C HIS A 23 15.21 -7.74 5.17
N ARG A 24 14.17 -7.01 4.76
CA ARG A 24 14.31 -5.74 4.04
C ARG A 24 14.88 -4.63 4.93
N LYS A 25 14.55 -4.61 6.22
CA LYS A 25 15.14 -3.70 7.22
C LYS A 25 16.66 -3.85 7.36
N LYS A 26 17.21 -5.05 7.10
CA LYS A 26 18.67 -5.29 7.15
C LYS A 26 19.41 -4.68 5.96
N VAL A 27 18.75 -4.59 4.80
CA VAL A 27 19.37 -4.06 3.57
C VAL A 27 19.04 -2.59 3.32
N LEU A 28 17.91 -2.11 3.83
CA LEU A 28 17.44 -0.75 3.65
C LEU A 28 17.07 -0.15 5.02
N PRO A 29 18.02 0.57 5.66
CA PRO A 29 17.79 1.14 6.98
C PRO A 29 16.75 2.25 6.92
N GLU A 30 16.02 2.43 8.02
CA GLU A 30 14.98 3.46 8.13
C GLU A 30 15.50 4.88 7.86
N THR A 31 16.75 5.18 8.19
CA THR A 31 17.38 6.48 7.91
C THR A 31 17.41 6.80 6.42
N ALA A 32 17.66 5.80 5.57
CA ALA A 32 17.61 5.97 4.12
C ALA A 32 16.17 6.21 3.63
N LEU A 33 15.18 5.53 4.23
CA LEU A 33 13.77 5.76 3.93
C LEU A 33 13.30 7.15 4.36
N ARG A 34 13.70 7.62 5.55
CA ARG A 34 13.43 8.99 6.02
C ARG A 34 14.02 10.02 5.07
N TYR A 35 15.25 9.79 4.59
CA TYR A 35 15.86 10.65 3.57
C TYR A 35 15.04 10.66 2.28
N GLY A 36 14.63 9.49 1.78
CA GLY A 36 13.79 9.36 0.59
C GLY A 36 12.43 10.06 0.76
N ALA A 37 11.76 9.85 1.89
CA ALA A 37 10.48 10.47 2.21
C ALA A 37 10.57 12.01 2.24
N LYS A 38 11.66 12.55 2.79
CA LYS A 38 11.91 14.01 2.84
C LYS A 38 12.14 14.64 1.45
N HIS A 39 12.72 13.89 0.51
CA HIS A 39 13.04 14.37 -0.84
C HIS A 39 12.10 13.83 -1.93
N GLY A 40 11.02 13.15 -1.51
CA GLY A 40 10.00 12.64 -2.42
C GLY A 40 9.17 13.77 -3.03
N THR A 41 8.33 13.41 -3.98
CA THR A 41 7.36 14.35 -4.56
C THR A 41 6.34 14.80 -3.50
N PRO A 42 5.67 15.95 -3.68
CA PRO A 42 4.56 16.32 -2.80
C PRO A 42 3.46 15.24 -2.77
N VAL A 43 2.93 14.97 -1.58
CA VAL A 43 1.80 14.05 -1.39
C VAL A 43 0.56 14.66 -2.05
N ARG A 44 -0.13 13.87 -2.89
CA ARG A 44 -1.45 14.23 -3.43
C ARG A 44 -2.52 13.98 -2.38
N ASP A 45 -3.50 14.85 -2.28
CA ASP A 45 -4.57 14.75 -1.28
C ASP A 45 -5.54 13.60 -1.61
N PHE A 46 -5.23 12.40 -1.10
CA PHE A 46 -6.03 11.19 -1.28
C PHE A 46 -7.46 11.35 -0.70
N PRO A 47 -7.67 11.86 0.54
CA PRO A 47 -9.01 12.14 1.03
C PRO A 47 -9.83 13.12 0.19
N ALA A 48 -9.23 14.21 -0.31
CA ALA A 48 -9.95 15.18 -1.13
C ALA A 48 -10.44 14.56 -2.44
N ALA A 49 -9.65 13.67 -3.06
CA ALA A 49 -10.06 12.95 -4.26
C ALA A 49 -11.32 12.08 -4.05
N LEU A 50 -11.57 11.63 -2.82
CA LEU A 50 -12.73 10.80 -2.46
C LEU A 50 -13.94 11.58 -1.96
N ARG A 51 -13.81 12.90 -1.77
CA ARG A 51 -14.88 13.79 -1.29
C ARG A 51 -15.53 14.64 -2.39
N ARG A 52 -15.20 14.36 -3.66
CA ARG A 52 -15.84 15.03 -4.80
C ARG A 52 -17.31 14.64 -4.89
N GLU A 53 -18.14 15.49 -5.48
CA GLU A 53 -19.55 15.17 -5.70
C GLU A 53 -19.71 13.93 -6.60
N GLY A 54 -20.69 13.08 -6.28
CA GLY A 54 -20.96 11.85 -7.02
C GLY A 54 -20.18 10.63 -6.53
N LEU A 55 -20.09 9.61 -7.38
CA LEU A 55 -19.44 8.34 -7.06
C LEU A 55 -17.92 8.46 -7.26
N ASN A 56 -17.15 8.25 -6.19
CA ASN A 56 -15.69 8.21 -6.24
C ASN A 56 -15.18 6.77 -6.16
N VAL A 57 -14.46 6.32 -7.19
CA VAL A 57 -13.92 4.96 -7.28
C VAL A 57 -12.43 4.94 -7.02
N ILE A 58 -11.98 4.15 -6.03
CA ILE A 58 -10.57 3.75 -5.92
C ILE A 58 -10.36 2.53 -6.81
N ALA A 59 -9.65 2.69 -7.92
CA ALA A 59 -9.44 1.60 -8.86
C ALA A 59 -8.17 0.81 -8.52
N GLU A 60 -8.28 -0.52 -8.39
CA GLU A 60 -7.16 -1.36 -7.93
C GLU A 60 -6.34 -1.97 -9.07
N LEU A 61 -5.03 -1.80 -9.00
CA LEU A 61 -4.03 -2.42 -9.85
C LEU A 61 -3.55 -3.72 -9.19
N LYS A 62 -4.14 -4.84 -9.62
CA LYS A 62 -3.94 -6.16 -9.01
C LYS A 62 -3.45 -7.21 -10.04
N PRO A 63 -2.19 -7.66 -9.95
CA PRO A 63 -1.64 -8.69 -10.84
C PRO A 63 -2.25 -10.08 -10.58
N ALA A 64 -2.30 -10.48 -9.31
CA ALA A 64 -2.79 -11.78 -8.88
C ALA A 64 -3.58 -11.67 -7.57
N SER A 65 -4.27 -12.75 -7.21
CA SER A 65 -4.87 -12.91 -5.89
C SER A 65 -4.85 -14.36 -5.45
N PRO A 66 -4.75 -14.65 -4.14
CA PRO A 66 -4.75 -16.03 -3.64
C PRO A 66 -6.00 -16.83 -4.02
N SER A 67 -7.16 -16.16 -4.09
CA SER A 67 -8.44 -16.79 -4.43
C SER A 67 -8.63 -17.07 -5.93
N ARG A 68 -7.91 -16.37 -6.82
CA ARG A 68 -8.14 -16.43 -8.27
C ARG A 68 -6.87 -16.63 -9.11
N GLY A 69 -5.72 -16.81 -8.47
CA GLY A 69 -4.43 -16.89 -9.16
C GLY A 69 -4.08 -15.61 -9.91
N VAL A 70 -3.38 -15.76 -11.05
CA VAL A 70 -2.98 -14.65 -11.92
C VAL A 70 -4.22 -14.06 -12.59
N LEU A 71 -4.48 -12.77 -12.36
CA LEU A 71 -5.58 -12.02 -12.96
C LEU A 71 -5.15 -11.36 -14.28
N ARG A 72 -3.87 -10.95 -14.37
CA ARG A 72 -3.31 -10.20 -15.51
C ARG A 72 -1.90 -10.71 -15.83
N PRO A 73 -1.73 -11.64 -16.78
CA PRO A 73 -0.43 -12.24 -17.11
C PRO A 73 0.61 -11.22 -17.62
N ASN A 74 0.17 -10.23 -18.40
CA ASN A 74 1.02 -9.15 -18.93
C ASN A 74 0.76 -7.86 -18.15
N PHE A 75 1.11 -7.86 -16.86
CA PHE A 75 0.80 -6.75 -15.98
C PHE A 75 1.67 -5.50 -16.29
N ASP A 76 1.03 -4.49 -16.86
CA ASP A 76 1.62 -3.16 -17.09
C ASP A 76 0.94 -2.14 -16.17
N ALA A 77 1.65 -1.74 -15.11
CA ALA A 77 1.16 -0.76 -14.14
C ALA A 77 0.91 0.62 -14.76
N VAL A 78 1.74 1.03 -15.74
CA VAL A 78 1.64 2.35 -16.37
C VAL A 78 0.41 2.40 -17.28
N ALA A 79 0.25 1.41 -18.15
CA ALA A 79 -0.90 1.34 -19.05
C ALA A 79 -2.21 1.25 -18.26
N LEU A 80 -2.23 0.44 -17.19
CA LEU A 80 -3.42 0.27 -16.36
C LEU A 80 -3.74 1.54 -15.56
N ALA A 81 -2.75 2.22 -14.98
CA ALA A 81 -2.97 3.48 -14.27
C ALA A 81 -3.61 4.55 -15.17
N ARG A 82 -3.08 4.73 -16.39
CA ARG A 82 -3.62 5.69 -17.37
C ARG A 82 -5.03 5.34 -17.83
N ALA A 83 -5.28 4.05 -18.07
CA ALA A 83 -6.60 3.58 -18.48
C ALA A 83 -7.65 3.81 -17.38
N LEU A 84 -7.31 3.52 -16.11
CA LEU A 84 -8.20 3.72 -14.98
C LEU A 84 -8.46 5.21 -14.70
N GLU A 85 -7.43 6.05 -14.84
CA GLU A 85 -7.59 7.51 -14.77
C GLU A 85 -8.51 8.03 -15.87
N SER A 86 -8.32 7.59 -17.11
CA SER A 86 -9.19 7.98 -18.24
C SER A 86 -10.62 7.47 -18.09
N ALA A 87 -10.82 6.36 -17.38
CA ALA A 87 -12.14 5.82 -17.03
C ALA A 87 -12.81 6.56 -15.85
N GLY A 88 -12.17 7.58 -15.27
CA GLY A 88 -12.76 8.41 -14.22
C GLY A 88 -12.48 7.95 -12.79
N ALA A 89 -11.47 7.11 -12.57
CA ALA A 89 -11.06 6.75 -11.21
C ALA A 89 -10.72 8.01 -10.38
N ALA A 90 -11.06 7.98 -9.10
CA ALA A 90 -10.75 9.05 -8.15
C ALA A 90 -9.33 8.91 -7.60
N ALA A 91 -8.92 7.67 -7.36
CA ALA A 91 -7.62 7.32 -6.84
C ALA A 91 -7.25 5.92 -7.36
N LEU A 92 -5.98 5.57 -7.24
CA LEU A 92 -5.50 4.22 -7.54
C LEU A 92 -5.14 3.50 -6.25
N SER A 93 -5.44 2.21 -6.17
CA SER A 93 -4.92 1.29 -5.16
C SER A 93 -3.92 0.37 -5.83
N VAL A 94 -2.68 0.30 -5.38
CA VAL A 94 -1.64 -0.54 -6.01
C VAL A 94 -1.18 -1.61 -5.05
N LEU A 95 -1.32 -2.88 -5.45
CA LEU A 95 -0.80 -4.01 -4.68
C LEU A 95 0.73 -4.00 -4.70
N THR A 96 1.32 -4.02 -3.51
CA THR A 96 2.78 -4.06 -3.32
C THR A 96 3.27 -5.29 -2.56
N GLU A 97 2.34 -6.13 -2.07
CA GLU A 97 2.64 -7.45 -1.52
C GLU A 97 3.05 -8.39 -2.66
N GLU A 98 4.23 -9.00 -2.54
CA GLU A 98 4.90 -9.72 -3.63
C GLU A 98 4.51 -11.20 -3.68
N GLU A 99 4.39 -11.88 -2.53
CA GLU A 99 4.33 -13.34 -2.46
C GLU A 99 2.95 -13.90 -2.85
N PHE A 100 1.88 -13.27 -2.35
CA PHE A 100 0.50 -13.72 -2.50
C PHE A 100 -0.25 -12.95 -3.60
N PHE A 101 0.15 -11.72 -3.88
CA PHE A 101 -0.53 -10.84 -4.83
C PHE A 101 0.29 -10.50 -6.09
N GLY A 102 1.58 -10.87 -6.14
CA GLY A 102 2.47 -10.56 -7.26
C GLY A 102 2.68 -9.06 -7.47
N GLY A 103 2.41 -8.26 -6.45
CA GLY A 103 2.58 -6.82 -6.43
C GLY A 103 4.05 -6.40 -6.38
N SER A 104 4.30 -5.09 -6.46
CA SER A 104 5.65 -4.56 -6.19
C SER A 104 5.62 -3.06 -5.91
N LEU A 105 6.60 -2.56 -5.15
CA LEU A 105 6.80 -1.11 -5.01
C LEU A 105 7.16 -0.43 -6.33
N LYS A 106 7.76 -1.16 -7.28
CA LYS A 106 8.02 -0.64 -8.63
C LYS A 106 6.71 -0.28 -9.33
N ASN A 107 5.72 -1.16 -9.28
CA ASN A 107 4.40 -0.91 -9.87
C ASN A 107 3.72 0.32 -9.24
N LEU A 108 3.88 0.49 -7.93
CA LEU A 108 3.37 1.67 -7.23
C LEU A 108 4.03 2.96 -7.74
N ARG A 109 5.36 3.00 -7.81
CA ARG A 109 6.10 4.17 -8.33
C ARG A 109 5.74 4.46 -9.78
N ASP A 110 5.65 3.42 -10.60
CA ASP A 110 5.32 3.54 -12.02
C ASP A 110 3.91 4.10 -12.23
N ALA A 111 2.92 3.58 -11.50
CA ALA A 111 1.55 4.11 -11.52
C ALA A 111 1.51 5.57 -11.05
N ARG A 112 2.19 5.88 -9.94
CA ARG A 112 2.19 7.22 -9.33
C ARG A 112 2.90 8.26 -10.19
N LYS A 113 3.97 7.88 -10.88
CA LYS A 113 4.74 8.77 -11.77
C LYS A 113 4.03 9.05 -13.09
N ASN A 114 3.25 8.10 -13.60
CA ASN A 114 2.66 8.16 -14.95
C ASN A 114 1.17 8.51 -15.00
N GLY A 115 0.53 8.73 -13.84
CA GLY A 115 -0.85 9.22 -13.73
C GLY A 115 -0.96 10.47 -12.86
N GLY A 116 -2.08 11.17 -12.95
CA GLY A 116 -2.41 12.37 -12.17
C GLY A 116 -3.08 12.08 -10.82
N LEU A 117 -3.64 10.88 -10.64
CA LEU A 117 -4.42 10.50 -9.45
C LEU A 117 -3.55 10.22 -8.22
N PRO A 118 -4.07 10.43 -6.99
CA PRO A 118 -3.41 9.96 -5.77
C PRO A 118 -3.39 8.41 -5.73
N VAL A 119 -2.34 7.86 -5.13
CA VAL A 119 -2.06 6.41 -5.10
C VAL A 119 -1.96 5.90 -3.66
N LEU A 120 -2.82 4.94 -3.34
CA LEU A 120 -2.81 4.14 -2.13
C LEU A 120 -1.87 2.94 -2.28
N ARG A 121 -0.95 2.77 -1.33
CA ARG A 121 -0.23 1.50 -1.16
C ARG A 121 -1.16 0.46 -0.53
N LYS A 122 -1.51 -0.56 -1.32
CA LYS A 122 -2.22 -1.75 -0.83
C LYS A 122 -1.20 -2.82 -0.45
N ASP A 123 -1.00 -2.99 0.86
CA ASP A 123 -0.09 -3.97 1.47
C ASP A 123 -0.56 -4.24 2.90
N PHE A 124 0.07 -5.19 3.58
CA PHE A 124 -0.15 -5.48 4.99
C PHE A 124 0.87 -4.68 5.81
N VAL A 125 0.48 -3.46 6.21
CA VAL A 125 1.33 -2.52 6.96
C VAL A 125 1.15 -2.73 8.47
N PHE A 126 2.23 -3.08 9.16
CA PHE A 126 2.24 -3.31 10.63
C PHE A 126 3.47 -2.74 11.34
N ASP A 127 4.47 -2.25 10.59
CA ASP A 127 5.71 -1.68 11.13
C ASP A 127 5.89 -0.22 10.62
N PRO A 128 6.32 0.73 11.46
CA PRO A 128 6.64 2.10 11.05
C PRO A 128 7.58 2.21 9.85
N TRP A 129 8.53 1.27 9.73
CA TRP A 129 9.44 1.18 8.59
C TRP A 129 8.67 1.07 7.26
N GLN A 130 7.55 0.34 7.23
CA GLN A 130 6.71 0.24 6.03
C GLN A 130 6.00 1.55 5.70
N VAL A 131 5.68 2.39 6.70
CA VAL A 131 5.08 3.72 6.47
C VAL A 131 6.13 4.68 5.89
N TRP A 132 7.36 4.66 6.42
CA TRP A 132 8.48 5.38 5.82
C TRP A 132 8.76 4.92 4.39
N GLU A 133 8.75 3.61 4.16
CA GLU A 133 8.93 3.02 2.84
C GLU A 133 7.83 3.46 1.86
N THR A 134 6.59 3.51 2.33
CA THR A 134 5.44 3.99 1.55
C THR A 134 5.72 5.39 1.02
N ARG A 135 6.09 6.32 1.90
CA ARG A 135 6.37 7.72 1.51
C ARG A 135 7.62 7.85 0.65
N ALA A 136 8.68 7.10 0.96
CA ALA A 136 9.90 7.06 0.16
C ALA A 136 9.69 6.53 -1.27
N ASN A 137 8.57 5.86 -1.52
CA ASN A 137 8.15 5.38 -2.84
C ASN A 137 7.01 6.23 -3.44
N ASP A 138 6.85 7.46 -2.97
CA ASP A 138 5.90 8.46 -3.47
C ASP A 138 4.41 8.15 -3.27
N ALA A 139 4.03 7.05 -2.60
CA ALA A 139 2.63 6.73 -2.34
C ALA A 139 1.94 7.81 -1.49
N ASP A 140 0.73 8.19 -1.85
CA ASP A 140 0.00 9.30 -1.22
C ASP A 140 -0.86 8.85 -0.02
N SER A 141 -1.09 7.54 0.10
CA SER A 141 -1.84 6.90 1.18
C SER A 141 -1.36 5.46 1.35
N PHE A 142 -1.77 4.80 2.45
CA PHE A 142 -1.52 3.39 2.71
C PHE A 142 -2.71 2.75 3.44
N LEU A 143 -2.83 1.43 3.30
CA LEU A 143 -3.84 0.64 4.01
C LEU A 143 -3.35 0.28 5.42
N LEU A 144 -4.24 0.41 6.41
CA LEU A 144 -4.11 -0.21 7.72
C LEU A 144 -5.30 -1.13 7.95
N ILE A 145 -5.04 -2.37 8.36
CA ILE A 145 -6.08 -3.38 8.60
C ILE A 145 -6.21 -3.57 10.11
N VAL A 146 -7.36 -3.25 10.68
CA VAL A 146 -7.60 -3.32 12.14
C VAL A 146 -7.39 -4.74 12.66
N ALA A 147 -7.83 -5.75 11.91
CA ALA A 147 -7.65 -7.16 12.25
C ALA A 147 -6.17 -7.60 12.34
N ALA A 148 -5.23 -6.84 11.76
CA ALA A 148 -3.80 -7.14 11.76
C ALA A 148 -3.02 -6.36 12.84
N LEU A 149 -3.66 -5.45 13.58
CA LEU A 149 -2.99 -4.45 14.42
C LEU A 149 -3.59 -4.40 15.83
N SER A 150 -2.75 -4.13 16.81
CA SER A 150 -3.24 -3.67 18.10
C SER A 150 -3.66 -2.20 18.02
N ASP A 151 -4.58 -1.79 18.89
CA ASP A 151 -4.98 -0.39 19.08
C ASP A 151 -3.79 0.59 19.19
N ALA A 152 -2.78 0.21 19.96
CA ALA A 152 -1.58 1.02 20.15
C ALA A 152 -0.79 1.18 18.84
N ARG A 153 -0.59 0.08 18.11
CA ARG A 153 0.12 0.10 16.83
C ARG A 153 -0.68 0.86 15.76
N LEU A 154 -1.99 0.68 15.71
CA LEU A 154 -2.86 1.43 14.79
C LEU A 154 -2.73 2.94 15.00
N ARG A 155 -2.80 3.42 16.26
CA ARG A 155 -2.64 4.85 16.58
C ARG A 155 -1.26 5.37 16.20
N GLU A 156 -0.20 4.61 16.45
CA GLU A 156 1.17 4.97 16.08
C GLU A 156 1.33 5.12 14.56
N LEU A 157 0.84 4.15 13.78
CA LEU A 157 0.96 4.17 12.32
C LEU A 157 0.09 5.28 11.69
N LEU A 158 -1.09 5.57 12.27
CA LEU A 158 -1.91 6.71 11.88
C LEU A 158 -1.21 8.06 12.14
N ALA A 159 -0.59 8.21 13.32
CA ALA A 159 0.15 9.42 13.66
C ALA A 159 1.34 9.63 12.70
N LEU A 160 2.12 8.57 12.46
CA LEU A 160 3.25 8.62 11.53
C LEU A 160 2.80 8.93 10.09
N GLY A 161 1.67 8.37 9.64
CA GLY A 161 1.09 8.73 8.33
C GLY A 161 0.88 10.24 8.20
N ARG A 162 0.23 10.84 9.20
CA ARG A 162 -0.07 12.28 9.23
C ARG A 162 1.17 13.15 9.30
N GLU A 163 2.18 12.74 10.06
CA GLU A 163 3.49 13.40 10.08
C GLU A 163 4.13 13.44 8.69
N LEU A 164 3.83 12.46 7.84
CA LEU A 164 4.29 12.35 6.46
C LEU A 164 3.29 12.87 5.43
N ALA A 165 2.28 13.63 5.87
CA ALA A 165 1.20 14.18 5.06
C ALA A 165 0.37 13.13 4.29
N MET A 166 0.36 11.87 4.74
CA MET A 166 -0.46 10.80 4.20
C MET A 166 -1.60 10.47 5.17
N GLU A 167 -2.83 10.36 4.67
CA GLU A 167 -3.94 9.79 5.44
C GLU A 167 -4.08 8.31 5.10
N ALA A 168 -4.18 7.45 6.12
CA ALA A 168 -4.36 6.02 5.92
C ALA A 168 -5.83 5.68 5.60
N LEU A 169 -6.04 4.70 4.73
CA LEU A 169 -7.33 4.01 4.61
C LEU A 169 -7.36 2.89 5.66
N VAL A 170 -8.29 2.98 6.61
CA VAL A 170 -8.45 1.98 7.68
C VAL A 170 -9.56 1.00 7.29
N GLU A 171 -9.20 -0.29 7.21
CA GLU A 171 -10.07 -1.43 6.89
C GLU A 171 -10.37 -2.29 8.13
#